data_AF-A0A182FAE5-F1
#
_entry.id   AF-A0A182FAE5-F1
#
_cell.length_a   1.000
_cell.length_b   1.000
_cell.length_c   1.000
_cell.angle_alpha   90.00
_cell.angle_beta   90.00
_cell.angle_gamma   90.00
#
_symmetry.space_group_name_H-M   'P 1'
#
loop_
_entity.id
_entity.type
_entity.pdbx_description
1 polymer ?
#
loop_
_entity_poly.entity_id
_entity_poly.type
_entity_poly.pdbx_seq_one_letter_code
_entity_poly.pdbx_strand_id
1 'polypeptide(L)' 'MIANATVPRLATAAAQALQRRTYFSVSSNLPQVRVSLGEKVVHGLAIFGGVLAYPIWVVAHVREYKGGN' A
#
# COMPACT_ATOMS: atom_id res chain seq x y z
N MET A 1 55.12 0.60 1.92
CA MET A 1 54.17 0.83 3.03
C MET A 1 52.76 1.28 2.60
N ILE A 2 52.33 1.09 1.33
CA ILE A 2 51.07 1.70 0.81
C ILE A 2 49.83 0.80 0.98
N ALA A 3 49.98 -0.51 1.17
CA ALA A 3 48.85 -1.45 1.24
C ALA A 3 48.01 -1.31 2.54
N ASN A 4 48.58 -0.82 3.63
CA ASN A 4 47.93 -0.85 4.96
C ASN A 4 46.94 0.30 5.18
N ALA A 5 47.03 1.39 4.39
CA ALA A 5 46.14 2.54 4.49
C ALA A 5 44.84 2.39 3.67
N THR A 6 44.79 1.41 2.77
CA THR A 6 43.65 1.20 1.86
C THR A 6 42.57 0.32 2.50
N VAL A 7 42.97 -0.65 3.32
CA VAL A 7 42.06 -1.55 4.07
C VAL A 7 41.07 -0.78 4.96
N PRO A 8 41.49 0.19 5.81
CA PRO A 8 40.55 0.93 6.65
C PRO A 8 39.58 1.78 5.81
N ARG A 9 40.03 2.37 4.69
CA ARG A 9 39.15 3.16 3.80
C ARG A 9 38.08 2.30 3.13
N LEU A 10 38.43 1.11 2.69
CA LEU A 10 37.47 0.17 2.10
C LEU A 10 36.47 -0.31 3.15
N ALA A 11 36.91 -0.59 4.38
CA ALA A 11 36.04 -0.95 5.49
C ALA A 11 35.05 0.18 5.84
N THR A 12 35.51 1.44 5.86
CA THR A 12 34.64 2.60 6.08
C THR A 12 33.64 2.80 4.93
N ALA A 13 34.08 2.65 3.68
CA ALA A 13 33.20 2.76 2.51
C ALA A 13 32.15 1.64 2.49
N ALA A 14 32.52 0.41 2.85
CA ALA A 14 31.61 -0.72 2.98
C ALA A 14 30.61 -0.52 4.12
N ALA A 15 31.05 -0.01 5.29
CA ALA A 15 30.17 0.31 6.41
C ALA A 15 29.16 1.42 6.05
N GLN A 16 29.61 2.48 5.37
CA GLN A 16 28.73 3.55 4.87
C GLN A 16 27.74 3.06 3.80
N ALA A 17 28.16 2.15 2.93
CA ALA A 17 27.28 1.53 1.94
C ALA A 17 26.22 0.62 2.59
N LEU A 18 26.58 -0.10 3.66
CA LEU A 18 25.65 -0.90 4.45
C LEU A 18 24.61 0.00 5.15
N GLN A 19 25.04 1.10 5.77
CA GLN A 19 24.15 2.08 6.42
C GLN A 19 23.14 2.70 5.45
N ARG A 20 23.52 2.95 4.20
CA ARG A 20 22.60 3.48 3.17
C ARG A 20 21.53 2.46 2.73
N ARG A 21 21.73 1.15 2.94
CA ARG A 21 20.76 0.13 2.52
C ARG A 21 19.79 -0.30 3.61
N THR A 22 20.11 -0.10 4.89
CA THR A 22 19.36 -0.80 5.96
C THR A 22 18.19 -0.02 6.56
N TYR A 23 18.05 1.29 6.37
CA TYR A 23 16.91 2.03 6.95
C TYR A 23 16.47 3.21 6.10
N PHE A 24 15.72 2.96 5.03
CA PHE A 24 14.77 3.97 4.57
C PHE A 24 13.56 3.91 5.49
N SER A 25 13.61 4.62 6.62
CA SER A 25 12.40 4.96 7.34
C SER A 25 11.64 5.95 6.46
N VAL A 26 10.74 5.44 5.61
CA VAL A 26 9.77 6.27 4.93
C VAL A 26 8.79 6.72 5.99
N SER A 27 9.11 7.85 6.63
CA SER A 27 8.18 8.55 7.49
C SER A 27 7.21 9.28 6.57
N SER A 28 5.92 8.99 6.69
CA SER A 28 4.90 9.76 5.99
C SER A 28 4.91 11.20 6.52
N ASN A 29 5.09 12.17 5.64
CA ASN A 29 4.84 13.56 5.97
C ASN A 29 3.37 13.77 6.40
N LEU A 30 3.11 14.89 7.07
CA LEU A 30 1.76 15.25 7.47
C LEU A 30 0.85 15.34 6.22
N PRO A 31 -0.39 14.82 6.26
CA PRO A 31 -1.28 14.86 5.10
C PRO A 31 -1.50 16.29 4.63
N GLN A 32 -1.27 16.56 3.33
CA GLN A 32 -1.61 17.85 2.72
C GLN A 32 -3.13 18.06 2.68
N VAL A 33 -3.89 16.98 2.54
CA VAL A 33 -5.35 16.96 2.63
C VAL A 33 -5.78 15.91 3.65
N ARG A 34 -6.55 16.34 4.65
CA ARG A 34 -7.08 15.44 5.68
C ARG A 34 -8.46 14.95 5.26
N VAL A 35 -8.59 13.65 5.05
CA VAL A 35 -9.87 13.00 4.81
C VAL A 35 -10.60 12.83 6.15
N SER A 36 -11.76 13.47 6.29
CA SER A 36 -12.59 13.37 7.50
C SER A 36 -13.12 11.95 7.69
N LEU A 37 -13.57 11.61 8.92
CA LEU A 37 -14.19 10.31 9.17
C LEU A 37 -15.43 10.11 8.28
N GLY A 38 -16.27 11.14 8.14
CA GLY A 38 -17.47 11.07 7.31
C GLY A 38 -17.12 10.79 5.85
N GLU A 39 -16.10 11.45 5.32
CA GLU A 39 -15.62 11.21 3.96
C GLU A 39 -15.10 9.78 3.78
N LYS A 40 -14.37 9.23 4.76
CA LYS A 40 -13.94 7.81 4.72
C LYS A 40 -15.13 6.85 4.70
N VAL A 41 -16.16 7.13 5.49
CA VAL A 41 -17.37 6.30 5.55
C VAL A 41 -18.10 6.33 4.21
N VAL A 42 -18.28 7.52 3.62
CA VAL A 42 -18.93 7.67 2.30
C VAL A 42 -18.18 6.90 1.22
N HIS A 43 -16.86 7.06 1.13
CA HIS A 43 -16.05 6.31 0.15
C HIS A 43 -16.11 4.81 0.41
N GLY A 44 -16.03 4.39 1.67
CA GLY A 44 -16.12 2.97 2.04
C GLY A 44 -17.43 2.34 1.62
N LEU A 45 -18.56 3.01 1.89
CA LEU A 45 -19.89 2.55 1.48
C LEU A 45 -20.07 2.56 -0.05
N ALA A 46 -19.56 3.58 -0.74
CA ALA A 46 -19.62 3.66 -2.19
C ALA A 46 -18.85 2.52 -2.87
N ILE A 47 -17.63 2.23 -2.39
CA ILE A 47 -16.81 1.12 -2.90
C ILE A 47 -17.46 -0.21 -2.58
N PHE A 48 -17.85 -0.44 -1.32
CA PHE A 48 -18.48 -1.69 -0.89
C PHE A 48 -19.78 -1.97 -1.65
N GLY A 49 -20.66 -0.98 -1.71
CA GLY A 49 -21.92 -1.06 -2.44
C GLY A 49 -21.69 -1.26 -3.94
N GLY A 50 -20.75 -0.53 -4.54
CA GLY A 50 -20.42 -0.68 -5.96
C GLY A 50 -19.92 -2.07 -6.34
N VAL A 51 -19.04 -2.66 -5.52
CA VAL A 51 -18.53 -4.02 -5.73
C VAL A 51 -19.62 -5.08 -5.60
N LEU A 52 -20.53 -4.91 -4.64
CA LEU A 52 -21.59 -5.89 -4.36
C LEU A 52 -22.85 -5.71 -5.20
N ALA A 53 -23.09 -4.53 -5.78
CA ALA A 53 -24.34 -4.24 -6.49
C ALA A 53 -24.65 -5.25 -7.61
N TYR A 54 -23.67 -5.52 -8.47
CA TYR A 54 -23.86 -6.45 -9.58
C TYR A 54 -24.05 -7.91 -9.14
N PRO A 55 -23.18 -8.51 -8.30
CA PRO A 55 -23.40 -9.90 -7.86
C PRO A 55 -24.69 -10.06 -7.04
N ILE A 56 -25.09 -9.06 -6.23
CA ILE A 56 -26.39 -9.08 -5.55
C ILE A 56 -27.52 -9.09 -6.56
N TRP A 57 -27.47 -8.25 -7.60
CA TRP A 57 -28.47 -8.23 -8.66
C TRP A 57 -28.58 -9.59 -9.35
N VAL A 58 -27.46 -10.22 -9.74
CA VAL A 58 -27.45 -11.55 -10.37
C VAL A 58 -28.09 -12.61 -9.47
N VAL A 59 -27.71 -12.64 -8.18
CA VAL A 59 -28.26 -13.62 -7.24
C VAL A 59 -29.75 -13.36 -6.98
N ALA A 60 -30.17 -12.11 -6.89
CA ALA A 60 -31.57 -11.73 -6.69
C ALA A 60 -32.47 -12.21 -7.84
N HIS A 61 -31.96 -12.22 -9.08
CA HIS A 61 -32.70 -12.61 -10.29
C HIS A 61 -32.40 -14.06 -10.72
N VAL A 62 -31.75 -14.87 -9.87
CA VAL A 62 -31.38 -16.25 -10.23
C VAL A 62 -32.57 -17.14 -10.58
N ARG A 63 -33.77 -16.82 -10.09
CA ARG A 63 -35.01 -17.54 -10.40
C ARG A 63 -35.47 -17.29 -11.84
N GLU A 64 -35.36 -16.05 -12.31
CA GLU A 64 -35.70 -15.67 -13.68
C GLU A 64 -34.82 -16.41 -14.69
N TYR A 65 -33.52 -16.55 -14.39
CA TYR A 65 -32.60 -17.31 -15.24
C TYR A 65 -32.89 -18.82 -15.28
N LYS A 66 -33.57 -19.34 -14.24
CA LYS A 66 -33.94 -20.76 -14.13
C LYS A 66 -35.34 -21.05 -14.67
N GLY A 67 -36.04 -20.06 -15.23
CA GLY A 67 -37.43 -20.22 -15.69
C GLY A 67 -38.42 -20.41 -14.53
N GLY A 68 -38.08 -19.93 -13.32
CA GLY A 68 -39.03 -19.83 -12.23
C GLY A 68 -40.06 -18.75 -12.54
N ASN A 69 -41.34 -19.13 -12.56
CA ASN A 69 -42.49 -18.24 -12.80
C ASN A 69 -42.41 -16.92 -12.03
#